data_AF-A0A9X2SCY3-F1
#
_entry.id   AF-A0A9X2SCY3-F1
#
_cell.length_a   1.000
_cell.length_b   1.000
_cell.length_c   1.000
_cell.angle_alpha   90.00
_cell.angle_beta   90.00
_cell.angle_gamma   90.00
#
_symmetry.space_group_name_H-M   'P 1'
#
loop_
_entity.id
_entity.type
_entity.pdbx_description
1 polymer ?
#
loop_
_entity_poly.entity_id
_entity_poly.type
_entity_poly.pdbx_seq_one_letter_code
_entity_poly.pdbx_strand_id
1 'polypeptide(L)'
;MFCQECGKRPATLHFTKIVNGDKTEFHICESCAREKGEGIPGTPNSFSIHSLLSGLLDFNSPGGAAHTHASPQPVRCEECGLTYSQFSKIGRFGCSSCYTAFADRLDPLLKRVHSSTSHSGKIPKRSGSEIQCKREIEQLRRDMQTYIEKEEFENAAKLRDRIRELERKLSAL
;
A
#
# COMPACT_ATOMS: atom_id res chain seq x y z
N MET A 1 -15.76 19.33 -27.24
CA MET A 1 -17.08 18.89 -26.75
C MET A 1 -17.42 19.64 -25.46
N PHE A 2 -18.66 20.08 -25.29
CA PHE A 2 -19.11 20.74 -24.05
C PHE A 2 -19.60 19.71 -23.02
N CYS A 3 -19.57 20.09 -21.76
CA CYS A 3 -20.07 19.32 -20.64
C CYS A 3 -21.56 19.01 -20.84
N GLN A 4 -21.91 17.73 -20.81
CA GLN A 4 -23.28 17.24 -20.99
C GLN A 4 -24.24 17.71 -19.88
N GLU A 5 -23.71 18.11 -18.73
CA GLU A 5 -24.50 18.52 -17.57
C GLU A 5 -24.83 20.01 -17.56
N CYS A 6 -23.83 20.87 -17.74
CA CYS A 6 -24.04 22.31 -17.68
C CYS A 6 -24.08 23.00 -19.04
N GLY A 7 -23.59 22.37 -20.11
CA GLY A 7 -23.46 22.97 -21.44
C GLY A 7 -22.52 24.18 -21.55
N LYS A 8 -22.00 24.71 -20.42
CA LYS A 8 -21.29 25.99 -20.35
C LYS A 8 -19.77 25.87 -20.53
N ARG A 9 -19.20 24.73 -20.17
CA ARG A 9 -17.75 24.50 -20.12
C ARG A 9 -17.34 23.29 -20.94
N PRO A 10 -16.10 23.22 -21.46
CA PRO A 10 -15.62 22.03 -22.14
C PRO A 10 -15.67 20.81 -21.21
N ALA A 11 -16.02 19.65 -21.76
CA ALA A 11 -15.91 18.39 -21.04
C ALA A 11 -14.42 18.04 -20.89
N THR A 12 -13.98 17.85 -19.65
CA THR A 12 -12.58 17.53 -19.29
C THR A 12 -12.45 16.18 -18.63
N LEU A 13 -13.57 15.56 -18.24
CA LEU A 13 -13.63 14.23 -17.66
C LEU A 13 -14.50 13.31 -18.53
N HIS A 14 -14.05 12.07 -18.66
CA HIS A 14 -14.72 10.99 -19.37
C HIS A 14 -14.81 9.77 -18.46
N PHE A 15 -16.02 9.25 -18.22
CA PHE A 15 -16.19 8.01 -17.49
C PHE A 15 -17.24 7.12 -18.14
N THR A 16 -17.03 5.82 -17.98
CA THR A 16 -17.89 4.78 -18.51
C THR A 16 -18.51 4.01 -17.37
N LYS A 17 -19.85 3.93 -17.35
CA LYS A 17 -20.61 3.13 -16.41
C LYS A 17 -21.17 1.91 -17.14
N ILE A 18 -20.82 0.72 -16.65
CA ILE A 18 -21.33 -0.55 -17.17
C ILE A 18 -22.25 -1.16 -16.10
N VAL A 19 -23.53 -1.31 -16.40
CA VAL A 19 -24.52 -1.96 -15.51
C VAL A 19 -25.22 -3.05 -16.31
N ASN A 20 -25.15 -4.29 -15.83
CA ASN A 20 -25.78 -5.46 -16.49
C ASN A 20 -25.39 -5.64 -17.97
N GLY A 21 -24.18 -5.22 -18.35
CA GLY A 21 -23.68 -5.28 -19.73
C GLY A 21 -23.97 -4.02 -20.56
N ASP A 22 -24.83 -3.13 -20.08
CA ASP A 22 -25.13 -1.87 -20.77
C ASP A 22 -24.08 -0.81 -20.44
N LYS A 23 -23.42 -0.31 -21.49
CA LYS A 23 -22.36 0.70 -21.41
C LYS A 23 -22.96 2.09 -21.62
N THR A 24 -22.76 2.98 -20.64
CA THR A 24 -23.13 4.40 -20.71
C THR A 24 -21.88 5.27 -20.54
N GLU A 25 -21.69 6.25 -21.43
CA GLU A 25 -20.53 7.14 -21.44
C GLU A 25 -20.95 8.57 -21.07
N PHE A 26 -20.18 9.19 -20.18
CA PHE A 26 -20.44 10.54 -19.68
C PHE A 26 -19.24 11.46 -19.96
N HIS A 27 -19.53 12.67 -20.44
CA HIS A 27 -18.56 13.69 -20.78
C HIS A 27 -18.91 14.99 -20.05
N ILE A 28 -18.25 15.25 -18.92
CA ILE A 28 -18.58 16.39 -18.05
C ILE A 28 -17.35 17.23 -17.70
N CYS A 29 -17.58 18.47 -17.27
CA CYS A 29 -16.52 19.36 -16.79
C CYS A 29 -16.19 19.06 -15.32
N GLU A 30 -15.01 19.51 -14.90
CA GLU A 30 -14.48 19.30 -13.55
C GLU A 30 -15.44 19.73 -12.43
N SER A 31 -16.09 20.90 -12.51
CA SER A 31 -16.98 21.30 -11.42
C SER A 31 -18.26 20.46 -11.36
N CYS A 32 -18.84 20.09 -12.50
CA CYS A 32 -20.02 19.22 -12.50
C CYS A 32 -19.68 17.82 -11.97
N ALA A 33 -18.47 17.33 -12.24
CA ALA A 33 -17.98 16.09 -11.66
C ALA A 33 -17.81 16.19 -10.13
N ARG A 34 -17.32 17.33 -9.64
CA ARG A 34 -17.18 17.58 -8.20
C ARG A 34 -18.51 17.71 -7.48
N GLU A 35 -19.50 18.37 -8.10
CA GLU A 35 -20.84 18.55 -7.56
C GLU A 35 -21.66 17.26 -7.59
N LYS A 36 -21.58 16.47 -8.67
CA LYS A 36 -22.33 15.20 -8.86
C LYS A 36 -21.57 13.94 -8.44
N GLY A 37 -20.45 14.09 -7.73
CA GLY A 37 -19.59 12.98 -7.28
C GLY A 37 -20.26 11.97 -6.34
N GLU A 38 -21.55 12.10 -6.05
CA GLU A 38 -22.32 11.11 -5.28
C GLU A 38 -22.87 9.96 -6.14
N GLY A 39 -22.82 10.04 -7.48
CA GLY A 39 -23.34 9.01 -8.40
C GLY A 39 -22.33 8.41 -9.38
N ILE A 40 -21.06 8.81 -9.31
CA ILE A 40 -20.01 8.39 -10.24
C ILE A 40 -19.15 7.32 -9.55
N PRO A 41 -18.98 6.11 -10.15
CA PRO A 41 -18.01 5.14 -9.66
C PRO A 41 -16.61 5.78 -9.64
N GLY A 42 -16.03 5.97 -8.44
CA GLY A 42 -14.72 6.60 -8.26
C GLY A 42 -14.71 7.94 -7.51
N THR A 43 -15.84 8.47 -7.07
CA THR A 43 -15.93 9.65 -6.18
C THR A 43 -16.35 9.28 -4.75
N PRO A 44 -16.03 10.11 -3.73
CA PRO A 44 -15.93 9.67 -2.33
C PRO A 44 -17.24 9.26 -1.64
N ASN A 45 -18.41 9.56 -2.19
CA ASN A 45 -19.71 9.34 -1.52
C ASN A 45 -20.70 8.38 -2.22
N SER A 46 -20.37 7.80 -3.38
CA SER A 46 -21.14 6.68 -3.97
C SER A 46 -20.44 5.39 -3.62
N PHE A 47 -21.11 4.38 -3.02
CA PHE A 47 -20.59 3.05 -2.65
C PHE A 47 -19.11 2.87 -3.00
N SER A 48 -18.28 3.54 -2.20
CA SER A 48 -16.92 3.78 -2.64
C SER A 48 -16.16 2.52 -2.29
N ILE A 49 -15.20 2.12 -3.13
CA ILE A 49 -14.23 1.08 -2.75
C ILE A 49 -13.63 1.43 -1.38
N HIS A 50 -13.50 2.74 -1.09
CA HIS A 50 -13.14 3.25 0.23
C HIS A 50 -14.08 2.78 1.33
N SER A 51 -15.41 2.90 1.20
CA SER A 51 -16.37 2.48 2.24
C SER A 51 -16.34 0.96 2.49
N LEU A 52 -16.14 0.15 1.45
CA LEU A 52 -15.92 -1.29 1.60
C LEU A 52 -14.59 -1.59 2.29
N LEU A 53 -13.53 -0.86 1.94
CA LEU A 53 -12.22 -0.99 2.54
C LEU A 53 -12.25 -0.57 4.02
N SER A 54 -12.96 0.51 4.38
CA SER A 54 -13.07 0.97 5.77
C SER A 54 -13.65 -0.11 6.68
N GLY A 55 -14.68 -0.83 6.22
CA GLY A 55 -15.22 -2.00 6.95
C GLY A 55 -14.20 -3.14 7.11
N LEU A 56 -13.32 -3.33 6.13
CA LEU A 56 -12.20 -4.28 6.20
C LEU A 56 -11.10 -3.81 7.15
N LEU A 57 -10.90 -2.49 7.31
CA LEU A 57 -9.88 -1.89 8.18
C LEU A 57 -10.31 -1.81 9.65
N ASP A 58 -11.61 -1.64 9.93
CA ASP A 58 -12.18 -1.49 11.28
C ASP A 58 -12.29 -2.81 12.07
N PHE A 59 -11.93 -3.95 11.48
CA PHE A 59 -11.90 -5.24 12.18
C PHE A 59 -10.66 -5.36 13.07
N ASN A 60 -10.75 -4.81 14.28
CA ASN A 60 -9.87 -5.13 15.40
C ASN A 60 -9.90 -6.65 15.66
N SER A 61 -8.72 -7.25 15.86
CA SER A 61 -8.44 -8.68 16.00
C SER A 61 -9.55 -9.55 16.62
N PRO A 62 -9.95 -10.66 15.96
CA PRO A 62 -10.58 -11.78 16.63
C PRO A 62 -9.47 -12.62 17.28
N GLY A 63 -9.16 -12.37 18.55
CA GLY A 63 -8.23 -13.23 19.31
C GLY A 63 -7.26 -12.46 20.20
N GLY A 64 -7.72 -12.10 21.39
CA GLY A 64 -6.87 -11.57 22.45
C GLY A 64 -7.74 -11.35 23.68
N ALA A 65 -7.53 -12.19 24.68
CA ALA A 65 -8.24 -12.14 25.95
C ALA A 65 -8.32 -10.71 26.49
N ALA A 66 -9.46 -10.39 27.10
CA ALA A 66 -9.72 -9.12 27.77
C ALA A 66 -8.70 -8.87 28.89
N HIS A 67 -7.59 -8.22 28.55
CA HIS A 67 -6.80 -7.46 29.51
C HIS A 67 -7.40 -6.05 29.57
N THR A 68 -8.07 -5.79 30.69
CA THR A 68 -8.48 -4.46 31.15
C THR A 68 -7.26 -3.56 31.36
N HIS A 69 -6.88 -2.74 30.38
CA HIS A 69 -6.00 -1.59 30.61
C HIS A 69 -6.34 -0.42 29.69
N ALA A 70 -6.54 0.74 30.32
CA ALA A 70 -6.44 2.12 29.84
C ALA A 70 -6.81 2.39 28.37
N SER A 71 -7.80 3.26 28.15
CA SER A 71 -8.11 3.84 26.84
C SER A 71 -6.80 4.27 26.16
N PRO A 72 -6.36 3.59 25.09
CA PRO A 72 -5.13 3.98 24.41
C PRO A 72 -5.37 5.37 23.84
N GLN A 73 -4.46 6.31 24.14
CA GLN A 73 -4.46 7.60 23.46
C GLN A 73 -4.58 7.35 21.95
N PRO A 74 -5.41 8.11 21.23
CA PRO A 74 -5.63 7.87 19.81
C PRO A 74 -4.30 8.05 19.07
N VAL A 75 -3.78 6.95 18.49
CA VAL A 75 -2.58 6.99 17.66
C VAL A 75 -2.79 8.02 16.57
N ARG A 76 -1.89 9.00 16.48
CA ARG A 76 -1.97 10.12 15.53
C ARG A 76 -0.61 10.36 14.88
N CYS A 77 -0.64 10.88 13.66
CA CYS A 77 0.55 11.41 13.00
C CYS A 77 0.89 12.77 13.61
N GLU A 78 2.11 12.92 14.15
CA GLU A 78 2.55 14.20 14.72
C GLU A 78 2.79 15.29 13.66
N GLU A 79 2.96 14.93 12.38
CA GLU A 79 3.21 15.90 11.31
C GLU A 79 1.91 16.48 10.71
N CYS A 80 0.90 15.65 10.42
CA CYS A 80 -0.35 16.11 9.81
C CYS A 80 -1.58 16.03 10.73
N GLY A 81 -1.43 15.52 11.95
CA GLY A 81 -2.50 15.39 12.93
C GLY A 81 -3.54 14.30 12.63
N LEU A 82 -3.41 13.57 11.51
CA LEU A 82 -4.33 12.49 11.15
C LEU A 82 -4.31 11.41 12.23
N THR A 83 -5.49 11.06 12.74
CA THR A 83 -5.63 9.95 13.70
C THR A 83 -5.83 8.62 12.95
N TYR A 84 -5.49 7.52 13.60
CA TYR A 84 -5.69 6.18 13.02
C TYR A 84 -7.17 5.91 12.71
N SER A 85 -8.10 6.36 13.57
CA SER A 85 -9.55 6.18 13.33
C SER A 85 -10.06 6.97 12.12
N GLN A 86 -9.52 8.17 11.88
CA GLN A 86 -9.80 8.92 10.66
C GLN A 86 -9.19 8.21 9.44
N PHE A 87 -7.96 7.71 9.54
CA PHE A 87 -7.34 6.91 8.48
C PHE A 87 -8.19 5.68 8.13
N SER A 88 -8.64 4.88 9.10
CA SER A 88 -9.47 3.69 8.83
C SER A 88 -10.76 4.03 8.09
N LYS A 89 -11.36 5.19 8.38
CA LYS A 89 -12.59 5.64 7.71
C LYS A 89 -12.35 6.19 6.30
N ILE A 90 -11.27 6.96 6.11
CA ILE A 90 -10.98 7.63 4.84
C ILE A 90 -10.24 6.69 3.87
N GLY A 91 -9.47 5.72 4.40
CA GLY A 91 -8.70 4.75 3.64
C GLY A 91 -7.46 5.32 2.95
N ARG A 92 -6.97 6.50 3.35
CA ARG A 92 -5.77 7.12 2.78
C ARG A 92 -4.95 7.88 3.82
N PHE A 93 -3.65 7.90 3.64
CA PHE A 93 -2.75 8.71 4.47
C PHE A 93 -2.81 10.19 4.12
N GLY A 94 -2.47 11.02 5.10
CA GLY A 94 -2.40 12.48 4.94
C GLY A 94 -1.01 12.99 4.54
N CYS A 95 0.06 12.28 4.92
CA CYS A 95 1.45 12.62 4.60
C CYS A 95 2.34 11.36 4.66
N SER A 96 3.63 11.50 4.33
CA SER A 96 4.63 10.42 4.40
C SER A 96 4.84 9.88 5.81
N SER A 97 4.82 10.73 6.84
CA SER A 97 5.01 10.30 8.23
C SER A 97 3.85 9.47 8.78
N CYS A 98 2.73 9.36 8.06
CA CYS A 98 1.68 8.42 8.43
C CYS A 98 2.14 6.95 8.33
N TYR A 99 3.08 6.64 7.43
CA TYR A 99 3.63 5.27 7.31
C TYR A 99 4.35 4.84 8.60
N THR A 100 5.09 5.75 9.22
CA THR A 100 5.80 5.48 10.46
C THR A 100 4.87 5.57 11.66
N ALA A 101 4.02 6.60 11.73
CA ALA A 101 3.09 6.82 12.84
C ALA A 101 2.11 5.64 13.05
N PHE A 102 1.76 4.92 11.99
CA PHE A 102 0.81 3.80 12.05
C PHE A 102 1.47 2.43 11.85
N ALA A 103 2.80 2.34 11.76
CA ALA A 103 3.54 1.15 11.32
C ALA A 103 3.08 -0.16 11.98
N ASP A 104 2.94 -0.16 13.31
CA ASP A 104 2.53 -1.33 14.11
C ASP A 104 1.16 -1.91 13.71
N ARG A 105 0.30 -1.07 13.11
CA ARG A 105 -1.05 -1.46 12.68
C ARG A 105 -1.14 -1.68 11.18
N LEU A 106 -0.14 -1.28 10.39
CA LEU A 106 -0.20 -1.40 8.93
C LEU A 106 0.02 -2.83 8.44
N ASP A 107 0.94 -3.58 9.04
CA ASP A 107 1.25 -4.94 8.58
C ASP A 107 0.03 -5.88 8.56
N PRO A 108 -0.79 -5.97 9.63
CA PRO A 108 -2.02 -6.77 9.61
C PRO A 108 -3.01 -6.28 8.55
N LEU A 109 -3.13 -4.97 8.36
CA LEU A 109 -4.03 -4.38 7.36
C LEU A 109 -3.57 -4.70 5.93
N LEU A 110 -2.29 -4.49 5.64
CA LEU A 110 -1.71 -4.77 4.33
C LEU A 110 -1.80 -6.26 4.00
N LYS A 111 -1.55 -7.15 4.96
CA LYS A 111 -1.78 -8.60 4.77
C LYS A 111 -3.24 -8.92 4.46
N ARG A 112 -4.20 -8.22 5.05
CA ARG A 112 -5.62 -8.45 4.79
C ARG A 112 -6.05 -8.00 3.38
N VAL A 113 -5.49 -6.89 2.90
CA VAL A 113 -5.82 -6.31 1.59
C VAL A 113 -5.04 -6.97 0.45
N HIS A 114 -3.74 -7.23 0.66
CA HIS A 114 -2.80 -7.69 -0.35
C HIS A 114 -2.34 -9.14 -0.17
N SER A 115 -2.83 -9.86 0.85
CA SER A 115 -2.41 -11.22 1.24
C SER A 115 -0.96 -11.35 1.73
N SER A 116 -0.07 -10.42 1.40
CA SER A 116 1.31 -10.36 1.88
C SER A 116 1.77 -8.93 2.15
N THR A 117 2.76 -8.77 3.04
CA THR A 117 3.46 -7.48 3.28
C THR A 117 4.71 -7.31 2.44
N SER A 118 5.14 -8.38 1.75
CA SER A 118 6.31 -8.38 0.88
C SER A 118 5.93 -8.82 -0.52
N HIS A 119 6.40 -8.06 -1.52
CA HIS A 119 6.32 -8.48 -2.92
C HIS A 119 7.44 -9.49 -3.21
N SER A 120 7.08 -10.70 -3.62
CA SER A 120 8.02 -11.75 -4.06
C SER A 120 8.08 -11.93 -5.58
N GLY A 121 7.25 -11.19 -6.33
CA GLY A 121 7.10 -11.35 -7.78
C GLY A 121 8.17 -10.65 -8.63
N LYS A 122 7.79 -10.33 -9.87
CA LYS A 122 8.63 -9.70 -10.89
C LYS A 122 9.26 -8.40 -10.37
N ILE A 123 10.54 -8.22 -10.71
CA ILE A 123 11.32 -7.02 -10.42
C ILE A 123 11.49 -6.22 -11.73
N PRO A 124 11.19 -4.92 -11.77
CA PRO A 124 11.39 -4.10 -12.97
C PRO A 124 12.86 -4.04 -13.38
N LYS A 125 13.16 -4.29 -14.66
CA LYS A 125 14.55 -4.29 -15.18
C LYS A 125 15.25 -2.92 -15.07
N ARG A 126 14.50 -1.82 -15.17
CA ARG A 126 15.06 -0.46 -15.23
C ARG A 126 15.38 0.15 -13.86
N SER A 127 14.64 -0.22 -12.82
CA SER A 127 14.71 0.43 -11.50
C SER A 127 14.84 -0.56 -10.34
N GLY A 128 14.94 -1.86 -10.63
CA GLY A 128 14.97 -2.91 -9.63
C GLY A 128 16.35 -3.49 -9.33
N SER A 129 17.44 -2.88 -9.82
CA SER A 129 18.81 -3.37 -9.58
C SER A 129 19.14 -3.45 -8.09
N GLU A 130 18.77 -2.42 -7.33
CA GLU A 130 18.94 -2.38 -5.87
C GLU A 130 18.12 -3.48 -5.18
N ILE A 131 16.86 -3.64 -5.58
CA ILE A 131 15.95 -4.67 -5.04
C ILE A 131 16.50 -6.08 -5.36
N GLN A 132 17.04 -6.28 -6.55
CA GLN A 132 17.65 -7.53 -6.98
C GLN A 132 18.89 -7.85 -6.14
N CYS A 133 19.78 -6.88 -5.95
CA CYS A 133 20.97 -7.06 -5.10
C CYS A 133 20.58 -7.39 -3.65
N LYS A 134 19.59 -6.69 -3.08
CA LYS A 134 19.07 -6.97 -1.73
C LYS A 134 18.50 -8.39 -1.62
N ARG A 135 17.73 -8.85 -2.62
CA ARG A 135 17.20 -10.22 -2.63
C ARG A 135 18.31 -11.28 -2.76
N GLU A 136 19.33 -11.01 -3.57
CA GLU A 136 20.49 -11.91 -3.73
C GLU A 136 21.27 -12.02 -2.40
N ILE A 137 21.54 -10.90 -1.73
CA ILE A 137 22.18 -10.89 -0.41
C ILE A 137 21.39 -11.73 0.60
N GLU A 138 20.06 -11.55 0.67
CA GLU A 138 19.20 -12.31 1.59
C GLU A 138 19.18 -13.81 1.27
N GLN A 139 19.27 -14.19 -0.02
CA GLN A 139 19.41 -15.60 -0.40
C GLN A 139 20.76 -16.16 0.03
N LEU A 140 21.86 -15.45 -0.26
CA LEU A 140 23.21 -15.88 0.12
C LEU A 140 23.38 -16.01 1.63
N ARG A 141 22.70 -15.16 2.42
CA ARG A 141 22.68 -15.26 3.90
C ARG A 141 22.03 -16.57 4.36
N ARG A 142 20.91 -16.97 3.76
CA ARG A 142 20.25 -18.27 4.04
C ARG A 142 21.13 -19.46 3.65
N ASP A 143 21.73 -19.39 2.47
CA ASP A 143 22.61 -20.46 1.98
C ASP A 143 23.87 -20.57 2.86
N MET A 144 24.46 -19.45 3.27
CA MET A 144 25.59 -19.41 4.19
C MET A 144 25.24 -20.05 5.53
N GLN A 145 24.07 -19.76 6.09
CA GLN A 145 23.60 -20.39 7.32
C GLN A 145 23.49 -21.92 7.17
N THR A 146 22.98 -22.38 6.02
CA THR A 146 22.88 -23.81 5.71
C THR A 146 24.26 -24.48 5.63
N TYR A 147 25.26 -23.82 5.06
CA TYR A 147 26.64 -24.34 5.02
C TYR A 147 27.29 -24.37 6.41
N ILE A 148 27.00 -23.39 7.27
CA ILE A 148 27.46 -23.38 8.67
C ILE A 148 26.87 -24.57 9.43
N GLU A 149 25.58 -24.85 9.27
CA GLU A 149 24.90 -25.99 9.91
C GLU A 149 25.44 -27.35 9.45
N LYS A 150 25.98 -27.42 8.23
CA LYS A 150 26.65 -28.60 7.67
C LYS A 150 28.15 -28.67 7.96
N GLU A 151 28.69 -27.73 8.74
CA GLU A 151 30.12 -27.61 9.03
C GLU A 151 31.01 -27.39 7.79
N GLU A 152 30.42 -26.95 6.68
CA GLU A 152 31.12 -26.62 5.44
C GLU A 152 31.64 -25.17 5.46
N PHE A 153 32.56 -24.89 6.39
CA PHE A 153 33.01 -23.52 6.68
C PHE A 153 33.70 -22.82 5.50
N GLU A 154 34.35 -23.57 4.61
CA GLU A 154 35.00 -23.00 3.43
C GLU A 154 33.95 -22.41 2.45
N ASN A 155 32.85 -23.12 2.25
CA ASN A 155 31.75 -22.66 1.40
C ASN A 155 31.02 -21.47 2.05
N ALA A 156 30.79 -21.52 3.37
CA ALA A 156 30.24 -20.38 4.11
C ALA A 156 31.12 -19.12 4.00
N ALA A 157 32.45 -19.27 4.07
CA ALA A 157 33.38 -18.15 3.92
C ALA A 157 33.30 -17.52 2.52
N LYS A 158 33.22 -18.34 1.46
CA LYS A 158 33.03 -17.85 0.07
C LYS A 158 31.75 -17.03 -0.07
N LEU A 159 30.63 -17.50 0.51
CA LEU A 159 29.36 -16.77 0.48
C LEU A 159 29.42 -15.46 1.28
N ARG A 160 30.06 -15.47 2.46
CA ARG A 160 30.28 -14.26 3.27
C ARG A 160 31.03 -13.19 2.48
N ASP A 161 32.10 -13.57 1.80
CA ASP A 161 32.92 -12.62 1.03
C ASP A 161 32.14 -12.07 -0.18
N ARG A 162 31.30 -12.91 -0.81
CA ARG A 162 30.38 -12.48 -1.86
C ARG A 162 29.31 -11.51 -1.36
N ILE A 163 28.72 -11.77 -0.18
CA ILE A 163 27.77 -10.85 0.48
C ILE A 163 28.42 -9.48 0.69
N ARG A 164 29.65 -9.45 1.24
CA ARG A 164 30.40 -8.19 1.44
C ARG A 164 30.70 -7.44 0.15
N GLU A 165 30.90 -8.14 -0.96
CA GLU A 165 31.08 -7.53 -2.28
C GLU A 165 29.78 -6.87 -2.76
N LEU A 166 28.65 -7.58 -2.66
CA LEU A 166 27.34 -7.06 -3.05
C LEU A 166 26.88 -5.89 -2.16
N GLU A 167 27.11 -5.96 -0.85
CA GLU A 167 26.82 -4.87 0.09
C GLU A 167 27.63 -3.60 -0.26
N ARG A 168 28.91 -3.75 -0.63
CA ARG A 168 29.74 -2.62 -1.08
C ARG A 168 29.24 -2.01 -2.39
N LYS A 169 28.78 -2.83 -3.33
CA LYS A 169 28.17 -2.34 -4.58
C LYS A 169 26.87 -1.58 -4.29
N LEU A 170 26.07 -2.06 -3.35
CA LEU A 170 24.83 -1.43 -2.94
C LEU A 170 25.07 -0.07 -2.27
N SER A 171 26.10 0.05 -1.43
CA SER A 171 26.45 1.31 -0.76
C SER A 171 27.08 2.36 -1.67
N ALA A 172 27.57 1.95 -2.84
CA ALA A 172 28.23 2.81 -3.83
C ALA A 172 27.26 3.33 -4.91
N LEU A 173 26.01 2.87 -4.91
CA LEU A 173 24.90 3.34 -5.74
C LEU A 173 24.14 4.45 -5.01
#